data_AF-A0A7C2QYY4-F1
#
_entry.id   AF-A0A7C2QYY4-F1
#
_cell.length_a   1.000
_cell.length_b   1.000
_cell.length_c   1.000
_cell.angle_alpha   90.00
_cell.angle_beta   90.00
_cell.angle_gamma   90.00
#
_symmetry.space_group_name_H-M   'P 1'
#
loop_
_entity.id
_entity.type
_entity.pdbx_description
1 polymer ?
#
loop_
_entity_poly.entity_id
_entity_poly.type
_entity_poly.pdbx_seq_one_letter_code
_entity_poly.pdbx_strand_id
1 'polypeptide(L)' 'GRIIRRLTYSLSPKQKIVFVLSELEGLSHADISDITGMGKTSVKSNLHHARRKIGEQIKKYI' A
#
# COMPACT_ATOMS: atom_id res chain seq x y z
N GLY A 1 6.15 -10.69 9.85
CA GLY A 1 4.71 -11.05 9.75
C GLY A 1 3.77 -10.14 10.55
N ARG A 2 3.80 -10.18 11.89
CA ARG A 2 2.76 -9.54 12.75
C ARG A 2 2.67 -8.02 12.64
N ILE A 3 3.81 -7.31 12.58
CA ILE A 3 3.84 -5.85 12.49
C ILE A 3 3.19 -5.35 11.18
N ILE A 4 3.56 -5.93 10.04
CA ILE A 4 2.98 -5.58 8.74
C ILE A 4 1.45 -5.80 8.73
N ARG A 5 0.98 -6.93 9.30
CA ARG A 5 -0.47 -7.19 9.40
C ARG A 5 -1.19 -6.15 10.25
N ARG A 6 -0.55 -5.64 11.30
CA ARG A 6 -1.10 -4.59 12.18
C ARG A 6 -1.10 -3.22 11.48
N LEU A 7 0.00 -2.84 10.84
CA LEU A 7 0.13 -1.57 10.12
C LEU A 7 -0.83 -1.48 8.92
N THR A 8 -1.05 -2.59 8.24
CA THR A 8 -1.94 -2.66 7.07
C THR A 8 -3.41 -2.92 7.43
N TYR A 9 -3.78 -3.01 8.72
CA TYR A 9 -5.16 -3.31 9.13
C TYR A 9 -6.15 -2.19 8.77
N SER A 10 -5.72 -0.93 8.78
CA SER A 10 -6.54 0.24 8.43
C SER A 10 -6.66 0.50 6.92
N LEU A 11 -5.96 -0.29 6.10
CA LEU A 11 -5.96 -0.16 4.65
C LEU A 11 -7.14 -0.91 4.04
N SER A 12 -7.76 -0.32 3.01
CA SER A 12 -8.69 -1.08 2.16
C SER A 12 -7.94 -2.20 1.42
N PRO A 13 -8.63 -3.23 0.89
CA PRO A 13 -7.98 -4.30 0.12
C PRO A 13 -7.10 -3.77 -1.02
N LYS A 14 -7.59 -2.76 -1.75
CA LYS A 14 -6.85 -2.10 -2.85
C LYS A 14 -5.61 -1.35 -2.36
N GLN A 15 -5.73 -0.60 -1.25
CA GLN A 15 -4.60 0.09 -0.63
C GLN A 15 -3.54 -0.90 -0.14
N LYS A 16 -3.98 -2.01 0.48
CA LYS A 16 -3.10 -3.04 1.02
C LYS A 16 -2.30 -3.72 -0.08
N ILE A 17 -2.94 -4.18 -1.15
CA ILE A 17 -2.24 -4.91 -2.22
C ILE A 17 -1.23 -4.01 -2.93
N VAL A 18 -1.61 -2.77 -3.26
CA VAL A 18 -0.69 -1.81 -3.89
C VAL A 18 0.49 -1.46 -2.96
N PHE A 19 0.24 -1.28 -1.66
CA PHE A 19 1.30 -1.01 -0.69
C PHE A 19 2.28 -2.18 -0.58
N VAL A 20 1.78 -3.42 -0.47
CA VAL A 20 2.63 -4.62 -0.36
C VAL A 20 3.49 -4.76 -1.62
N LEU A 21 2.88 -4.72 -2.81
CA LEU A 21 3.60 -4.89 -4.07
C LEU A 21 4.64 -3.77 -4.30
N SER A 22 4.35 -2.53 -3.89
CA SER A 22 5.29 -1.42 -4.08
C SER A 22 6.39 -1.38 -3.03
N GLU A 23 6.06 -1.44 -1.74
CA GLU A 23 7.00 -1.15 -0.64
C GLU A 23 7.72 -2.39 -0.14
N LEU A 24 7.11 -3.57 -0.27
CA LEU A 24 7.69 -4.82 0.21
C LEU A 24 8.32 -5.61 -0.93
N GLU A 25 7.65 -5.67 -2.09
CA GLU A 25 8.14 -6.39 -3.26
C GLU A 25 8.91 -5.50 -4.25
N GLY A 26 8.90 -4.18 -4.06
CA GLY A 26 9.69 -3.24 -4.88
C GLY A 26 9.19 -3.04 -6.32
N LEU A 27 7.96 -3.46 -6.63
CA LEU A 27 7.42 -3.39 -7.99
C LEU A 27 7.09 -1.95 -8.42
N SER A 28 7.24 -1.68 -9.71
CA SER A 28 6.88 -0.38 -10.27
C SER A 28 5.36 -0.20 -10.34
N HIS A 29 4.89 1.05 -10.42
CA HIS A 29 3.46 1.31 -10.61
C HIS A 29 2.90 0.73 -11.92
N ALA A 30 3.74 0.52 -12.93
CA ALA A 30 3.33 -0.11 -14.18
C ALA A 30 3.09 -1.61 -13.96
N ASP A 31 4.05 -2.31 -13.36
CA ASP A 31 3.91 -3.74 -13.06
C ASP A 31 2.70 -4.00 -12.16
N ILE A 32 2.49 -3.15 -11.15
CA ILE A 32 1.33 -3.25 -10.26
C ILE A 32 0.02 -3.03 -11.03
N SER A 33 -0.01 -2.06 -11.96
CA SER A 33 -1.16 -1.81 -12.82
C SER A 33 -1.50 -3.06 -13.65
N ASP A 34 -0.48 -3.70 -14.22
CA ASP A 34 -0.64 -4.87 -15.08
C ASP A 34 -1.05 -6.12 -14.28
N ILE A 35 -0.47 -6.33 -13.09
CA ILE A 35 -0.79 -7.45 -12.19
C ILE A 35 -2.21 -7.33 -11.60
N THR A 36 -2.60 -6.13 -11.18
CA THR A 36 -3.87 -5.93 -10.44
C THR A 36 -5.04 -5.56 -11.34
N GLY A 37 -4.78 -5.24 -12.62
CA GLY A 37 -5.77 -4.69 -13.55
C GLY A 37 -6.25 -3.27 -13.19
N MET A 38 -5.66 -2.64 -12.18
CA MET A 38 -6.00 -1.27 -11.79
C MET A 38 -5.30 -0.26 -12.70
N GLY A 39 -6.00 0.77 -13.16
CA GLY A 39 -5.34 1.84 -13.91
C GLY A 39 -4.23 2.55 -13.10
N LYS A 40 -3.15 2.97 -13.77
CA LYS A 40 -1.97 3.62 -13.14
C LYS A 40 -2.31 4.78 -12.19
N THR A 41 -3.32 5.59 -12.51
CA THR A 41 -3.80 6.67 -11.62
C THR A 41 -4.40 6.12 -10.33
N SER A 42 -5.16 5.02 -10.42
CA SER A 42 -5.72 4.32 -9.26
C SER A 42 -4.64 3.68 -8.41
N VAL A 43 -3.60 3.09 -9.02
CA VAL A 43 -2.43 2.57 -8.30
C VAL A 43 -1.76 3.69 -7.49
N LYS A 44 -1.44 4.82 -8.13
CA LYS A 44 -0.81 5.97 -7.45
C LYS A 44 -1.66 6.50 -6.29
N SER A 45 -2.97 6.69 -6.48
CA SER A 45 -3.83 7.23 -5.43
C SER A 45 -3.99 6.26 -4.25
N ASN A 46 -4.17 4.96 -4.53
CA ASN A 46 -4.23 3.94 -3.48
C ASN A 46 -2.91 3.86 -2.70
N LEU A 47 -1.76 3.92 -3.36
CA LEU A 47 -0.46 3.91 -2.69
C LEU A 47 -0.27 5.15 -1.81
N HIS A 48 -0.62 6.34 -2.31
CA HIS A 48 -0.53 7.57 -1.54
C HIS A 48 -1.35 7.50 -0.25
N HIS A 49 -2.62 7.08 -0.34
CA HIS A 49 -3.46 6.93 0.83
C HIS A 49 -2.97 5.82 1.78
N ALA A 50 -2.40 4.74 1.24
CA ALA A 50 -1.82 3.68 2.05
C ALA A 50 -0.62 4.17 2.87
N ARG A 51 0.33 4.86 2.23
CA ARG A 51 1.50 5.48 2.88
C ARG A 51 1.09 6.44 3.97
N ARG A 52 0.12 7.33 3.69
CA ARG A 52 -0.40 8.28 4.68
C ARG A 52 -0.98 7.58 5.91
N LYS A 53 -1.87 6.61 5.71
CA LYS A 53 -2.50 5.85 6.81
C LYS A 53 -1.48 5.09 7.64
N ILE A 54 -0.49 4.46 7.00
CA ILE A 54 0.59 3.75 7.71
C ILE A 54 1.46 4.74 8.49
N GLY A 55 1.84 5.87 7.89
CA GLY A 55 2.59 6.92 8.58
C GLY A 55 1.85 7.46 9.82
N GLU A 56 0.53 7.68 9.71
CA GLU A 56 -0.32 8.07 10.85
C GLU A 56 -0.35 7.00 11.97
N GLN A 57 -0.27 5.71 11.63
CA GLN A 57 -0.19 4.64 12.62
C GLN A 57 1.20 4.60 13.26
N ILE A 58 2.27 4.71 12.48
CA ILE A 58 3.65 4.68 12.97
C ILE A 58 3.91 5.82 13.96
N LYS A 59 3.38 7.02 13.70
CA LYS A 59 3.45 8.16 14.64
C LYS A 59 2.87 7.89 16.04
N LYS A 60 2.09 6.82 16.23
CA LYS A 60 1.57 6.42 17.55
C LYS A 60 2.54 5.52 18.32
N TYR A 61 3.60 5.06 17.67
CA TYR A 61 4.60 4.14 18.21
C TYR A 61 5.99 4.79 18.36
N ILE A 62 6.16 6.03 17.89
CA ILE A 62 7.36 6.87 18.03
C ILE A 62 6.98 8.02 18.94
#